data_AF-A0A0B7FIH1-F1
#
_entry.id   AF-A0A0B7FIH1-F1
#
_cell.length_a   1.000
_cell.length_b   1.000
_cell.length_c   1.000
_cell.angle_alpha   90.00
_cell.angle_beta   90.00
_cell.angle_gamma   90.00
#
_symmetry.space_group_name_H-M   'P 1'
#
loop_
_entity.id
_entity.type
_entity.pdbx_description
1 polymer ?
#
loop_
_entity_poly.entity_id
_entity_poly.type
_entity_poly.pdbx_seq_one_letter_code
_entity_poly.pdbx_strand_id
1 'polypeptide(L)' 'MAPPTTDIGSAENVKRPFALSHNRVQNGGGARCVSGNYGGRRDHASYSWGHQRNALPSHCGVQWEYVIDLSIRCLPF' A
#
# COMPACT_ATOMS: atom_id res chain seq x y z
N MET A 1 18.70 14.19 14.35
CA MET A 1 18.64 12.74 14.09
C MET A 1 19.95 12.35 13.45
N ALA A 2 20.70 11.42 14.03
CA ALA A 2 21.97 10.93 13.48
C ALA A 2 21.86 9.42 13.24
N PRO A 3 22.37 8.91 12.12
CA PRO A 3 22.41 7.47 11.89
C PRO A 3 23.36 6.80 12.90
N PRO A 4 23.18 5.50 13.17
CA PRO A 4 24.17 4.70 13.87
C PRO A 4 25.56 4.84 13.24
N THR A 5 26.63 4.75 14.03
CA THR A 5 28.01 4.84 13.52
C THR A 5 28.41 3.68 12.61
N THR A 6 27.58 2.65 12.53
CA THR A 6 27.73 1.50 11.63
C THR A 6 27.15 1.77 10.23
N ASP A 7 26.35 2.82 10.04
CA ASP A 7 25.85 3.18 8.71
C ASP A 7 27.00 3.76 7.88
N ILE A 8 27.26 3.16 6.72
CA ILE A 8 28.38 3.51 5.85
C ILE A 8 27.95 3.57 4.38
N GLY A 9 28.59 4.46 3.61
CA GLY A 9 28.38 4.56 2.17
C GLY A 9 27.05 5.21 1.76
N SER A 10 26.67 5.00 0.49
CA SER A 10 25.40 5.46 -0.08
C SER A 10 24.46 4.27 -0.27
N ALA A 11 23.27 4.35 0.32
CA ALA A 11 22.23 3.34 0.17
C ALA A 11 21.00 3.93 -0.53
N GLU A 12 20.30 3.11 -1.31
CA GLU A 12 19.02 3.51 -1.89
C GLU A 12 17.96 3.75 -0.81
N ASN A 13 17.02 4.66 -1.06
CA ASN A 13 15.94 4.92 -0.12
C ASN A 13 15.00 3.72 0.00
N VAL A 14 15.03 3.03 1.13
CA VAL A 14 14.17 1.86 1.43
C VAL A 14 12.85 2.20 2.12
N LYS A 15 12.59 3.48 2.42
CA LYS A 15 11.39 3.89 3.16
C LYS A 15 10.51 4.81 2.32
N ARG A 16 9.24 4.44 2.19
CA ARG A 16 8.23 5.30 1.56
C ARG A 16 6.90 5.22 2.30
N PRO A 17 6.49 6.28 3.03
CA PRO A 17 5.24 6.27 3.78
C PRO A 17 4.02 6.48 2.88
N PHE A 18 2.92 5.77 3.17
CA PHE A 18 1.62 5.96 2.51
C PHE A 18 1.00 7.35 2.71
N ALA A 19 1.43 8.09 3.74
CA ALA A 19 0.95 9.46 3.96
C ALA A 19 1.43 10.43 2.86
N LEU A 20 2.51 10.09 2.16
CA LEU A 20 3.03 10.89 1.04
C LEU A 20 2.48 10.46 -0.32
N SER A 21 1.66 9.41 -0.39
CA SER A 21 1.06 8.99 -1.66
C SER A 21 -0.29 9.66 -1.91
N HIS A 22 -0.57 9.91 -3.19
CA HIS A 22 -1.86 10.44 -3.62
C HIS A 22 -2.98 9.49 -3.20
N ASN A 23 -4.03 10.05 -2.59
CA ASN A 23 -5.22 9.32 -2.19
C ASN A 23 -6.35 9.59 -3.18
N ARG A 24 -6.71 8.58 -3.97
CA ARG A 24 -7.88 8.63 -4.84
C ARG A 24 -9.12 8.43 -3.97
N VAL A 25 -9.90 9.49 -3.80
CA VAL A 25 -11.16 9.46 -3.05
C VAL A 25 -12.32 9.30 -4.02
N GLN A 26 -13.22 8.36 -3.74
CA GLN A 26 -14.40 8.08 -4.56
C GLN A 26 -15.62 7.80 -3.67
N ASN A 27 -16.81 7.77 -4.28
CA ASN A 27 -17.99 7.28 -3.58
C ASN A 27 -17.77 5.79 -3.24
N GLY A 28 -17.99 5.38 -2.00
CA GLY A 28 -17.71 4.03 -1.55
C GLY A 28 -16.33 3.83 -0.92
N GLY A 29 -15.42 4.81 -0.90
CA GLY A 29 -14.13 4.65 -0.24
C GLY A 29 -12.96 5.48 -0.76
N GLY A 30 -11.76 5.11 -0.31
CA GLY A 30 -10.52 5.79 -0.65
C GLY A 30 -9.37 4.82 -0.82
N ALA A 31 -8.44 5.19 -1.69
CA ALA A 31 -7.44 4.31 -2.22
C ALA A 31 -6.09 5.02 -2.42
N ARG A 32 -5.03 4.51 -1.80
CA ARG A 32 -3.66 4.99 -2.03
C ARG A 32 -2.68 3.85 -2.27
N CYS A 33 -1.72 4.08 -3.15
CA CYS A 33 -0.74 3.09 -3.55
C CYS A 33 0.68 3.55 -3.24
N VAL A 34 1.56 2.58 -3.04
CA VAL A 34 3.00 2.79 -3.06
C VAL A 34 3.58 1.79 -4.05
N SER A 35 3.97 2.31 -5.22
CA SER A 35 4.53 1.57 -6.35
C SER A 35 5.73 2.30 -6.95
N GLY A 36 6.59 1.59 -7.67
CA GLY A 36 7.80 2.12 -8.28
C GLY A 36 9.09 1.72 -7.55
N ASN A 37 10.24 2.10 -8.13
CA ASN A 37 11.57 1.70 -7.66
C ASN A 37 12.00 2.52 -6.44
N TYR A 38 11.69 2.06 -5.24
CA TYR A 38 12.29 2.54 -3.99
C TYR A 38 12.90 1.35 -3.24
N GLY A 39 14.18 1.46 -2.86
CA GLY A 39 14.91 0.42 -2.14
C GLY A 39 15.01 -0.90 -2.88
N GLY A 40 15.26 -0.86 -4.19
CA GLY A 40 15.29 -2.07 -5.03
C GLY A 40 13.96 -2.80 -5.24
N ARG A 41 12.83 -2.32 -4.71
CA ARG A 41 11.52 -2.98 -4.91
C ARG A 41 10.97 -2.72 -6.31
N ARG A 42 11.04 -3.72 -7.20
CA ARG A 42 10.57 -3.61 -8.59
C ARG A 42 9.29 -4.42 -8.88
N ASP A 43 9.08 -5.50 -8.14
CA ASP A 43 8.15 -6.55 -8.58
C ASP A 43 6.80 -6.51 -7.84
N HIS A 44 6.69 -5.75 -6.75
CA HIS A 44 5.53 -5.76 -5.86
C HIS A 44 5.00 -4.34 -5.62
N ALA A 45 3.71 -4.12 -5.83
CA ALA A 45 3.00 -2.91 -5.41
C ALA A 45 2.19 -3.17 -4.14
N SER A 46 1.99 -2.14 -3.32
CA SER A 46 1.15 -2.23 -2.12
C SER A 46 0.11 -1.11 -2.10
N TYR A 47 -1.08 -1.44 -1.64
CA TYR A 47 -2.23 -0.54 -1.58
C TYR A 47 -2.76 -0.48 -0.14
N SER A 48 -3.17 0.70 0.30
CA SER A 48 -3.94 0.91 1.51
C SER A 48 -5.29 1.47 1.09
N TRP A 49 -6.33 0.66 1.30
CA TRP A 49 -7.71 0.94 0.86
C TRP A 49 -8.66 0.92 2.05
N GLY A 50 -9.67 1.77 1.97
CA GLY A 50 -10.82 1.77 2.87
C GLY A 50 -12.11 1.77 2.07
N HIS A 51 -13.06 0.91 2.45
CA HIS A 51 -14.35 0.76 1.80
C HIS A 51 -15.48 1.16 2.75
N GLN A 52 -16.48 1.84 2.21
CA GLN A 52 -17.78 1.95 2.87
C GLN A 52 -18.50 0.59 2.80
N ARG A 53 -19.49 0.40 3.67
CA ARG A 53 -20.27 -0.86 3.69
C ARG A 53 -20.85 -1.16 2.31
N ASN A 54 -20.73 -2.43 1.90
CA ASN A 54 -21.26 -2.99 0.65
C ASN A 54 -20.63 -2.43 -0.64
N ALA A 55 -19.48 -1.76 -0.58
CA ALA A 55 -18.71 -1.46 -1.79
C ALA A 55 -18.24 -2.75 -2.46
N LEU A 56 -18.34 -2.82 -3.79
CA LEU A 56 -17.97 -3.98 -4.60
C LEU A 56 -16.78 -3.63 -5.53
N PRO A 57 -15.54 -3.72 -5.03
CA PRO A 57 -14.34 -3.52 -5.84
C PRO A 57 -14.03 -4.77 -6.68
N SER A 58 -13.42 -4.57 -7.84
CA SER A 58 -12.83 -5.63 -8.67
C SER A 58 -11.39 -5.29 -9.06
N HIS A 59 -10.58 -6.31 -9.28
CA HIS A 59 -9.19 -6.18 -9.71
C HIS A 59 -8.81 -7.35 -10.62
N CYS A 60 -7.74 -7.17 -11.40
CA CYS A 60 -7.08 -8.25 -12.13
C CYS A 60 -5.71 -8.55 -11.50
N GLY A 61 -5.38 -9.84 -11.35
CA GLY A 61 -4.12 -10.30 -10.75
C GLY A 61 -4.29 -11.05 -9.43
N VAL A 62 -3.19 -11.63 -8.93
CA VAL A 62 -3.15 -12.30 -7.62
C VAL A 62 -2.99 -11.25 -6.53
N GLN A 63 -3.86 -11.27 -5.52
CA GLN A 63 -3.80 -10.34 -4.40
C GLN A 63 -3.66 -11.09 -3.07
N TRP A 64 -2.84 -10.53 -2.20
CA TRP A 64 -2.78 -10.88 -0.78
C TRP A 64 -3.25 -9.67 0.03
N GLU A 65 -4.14 -9.92 1.00
CA GLU A 65 -4.75 -8.87 1.81
C GLU A 65 -4.52 -9.13 3.29
N TYR A 66 -4.37 -8.03 4.05
CA TYR A 66 -4.35 -8.06 5.50
C TYR A 66 -5.36 -7.03 6.01
N VAL A 67 -6.30 -7.48 6.84
CA VAL A 67 -7.36 -6.64 7.38
C VAL A 67 -6.85 -5.94 8.63
N ILE A 68 -6.75 -4.62 8.55
CA ILE A 68 -6.20 -3.76 9.61
C ILE A 68 -7.31 -3.21 10.51
N ASP A 69 -8.52 -3.08 9.98
CA ASP A 69 -9.69 -2.56 10.70
C ASP A 69 -10.99 -3.21 10.18
N LEU A 70 -11.96 -3.40 11.08
CA LEU A 70 -13.25 -4.06 10.86
C LEU A 70 -13.13 -5.42 10.13
N SER A 71 -14.22 -5.84 9.46
CA SER A 71 -14.32 -7.12 8.75
C SER A 71 -14.68 -6.91 7.29
N ILE A 72 -14.12 -7.74 6.42
CA ILE A 72 -14.54 -7.84 5.01
C ILE A 72 -15.18 -9.20 4.76
N ARG A 73 -16.11 -9.29 3.81
CA ARG A 73 -16.65 -10.55 3.31
C ARG A 73 -16.23 -10.72 1.86
N CYS A 74 -15.41 -11.73 1.59
CA CYS A 74 -15.08 -12.13 0.23
C CYS A 74 -16.17 -13.06 -0.29
N LEU A 75 -16.82 -12.70 -1.39
CA LEU A 75 -17.83 -13.53 -2.04
C LEU A 75 -17.13 -14.41 -3.11
N PRO A 76 -17.49 -15.69 -3.25
CA PRO A 76 -17.00 -16.51 -4.35
C PRO A 76 -17.52 -15.98 -5.70
N PHE A 77 -16.71 -16.15 -6.75
CA PHE A 77 -17.07 -15.85 -8.14
C PHE A 77 -17.86 -17.00 -8.76
#